data_AF-A0A0V0VNA5-F1
#
_entry.id   AF-A0A0V0VNA5-F1
#
_cell.length_a   1.000
_cell.length_b   1.000
_cell.length_c   1.000
_cell.angle_alpha   90.00
_cell.angle_beta   90.00
_cell.angle_gamma   90.00
#
_symmetry.space_group_name_H-M   'P 1'
#
loop_
_entity.id
_entity.type
_entity.pdbx_description
1 polymer ?
#
loop_
_entity_poly.entity_id
_entity_poly.type
_entity_poly.pdbx_seq_one_letter_code
_entity_poly.pdbx_strand_id
1 'polypeptide(L)'
;LLNMVDRLVNSEANARRISNVEHCFGSSGQPLAIPGRVLVGEGVLVKICRKKPKTRQFFLFNDILVYGNIVISKRKFNKQHIIPLDGVRLDNLEDEGELRNGWLIKTPTKSFAVYAATSSEKREWMIHIERCVVDLLAKSGKTAATVHAAVWIPDSEAAMCMHCEKVQFNVFQRRHHCRKCGLVVCGSCSNKRFLLPHQSNKPLRVCLTCFQKLTDANKLSLMTGSDVVNSPSYDHENAESSGEEDSSDEDENKQTFPIHETPEPTFYDSTTNSVHPSPVSVGGHF
;
A
#
# COMPACT_ATOMS: atom_id res chain seq x y z
N LEU A 1 18.24 24.18 3.27
CA LEU A 1 17.97 22.86 2.64
C LEU A 1 16.66 22.82 1.82
N LEU A 2 15.85 23.89 1.82
CA LEU A 2 14.67 24.13 0.98
C LEU A 2 14.85 24.03 -0.57
N ASN A 3 16.01 23.61 -1.12
CA ASN A 3 16.40 23.91 -2.52
C ASN A 3 16.61 22.69 -3.45
N MET A 4 16.33 21.44 -3.05
CA MET A 4 16.79 20.26 -3.81
C MET A 4 15.73 19.65 -4.72
N VAL A 5 14.54 19.35 -4.20
CA VAL A 5 13.37 18.99 -5.03
C VAL A 5 13.12 20.10 -6.05
N ASP A 6 13.17 21.36 -5.60
CA ASP A 6 12.94 22.54 -6.44
C ASP A 6 13.94 22.66 -7.61
N ARG A 7 15.18 22.15 -7.49
CA ARG A 7 16.14 22.08 -8.61
C ARG A 7 15.77 21.05 -9.66
N LEU A 8 15.15 19.94 -9.26
CA LEU A 8 14.80 18.84 -10.15
C LEU A 8 13.43 19.01 -10.81
N VAL A 9 12.51 19.75 -10.17
CA VAL A 9 11.11 19.97 -10.60
C VAL A 9 11.00 20.28 -12.10
N ASN A 10 11.86 21.17 -12.61
CA ASN A 10 11.81 21.63 -14.01
C ASN A 10 12.91 21.03 -14.89
N SER A 11 13.61 19.99 -14.41
CA SER A 11 14.67 19.37 -15.21
C SER A 11 14.07 18.46 -16.29
N GLU A 12 14.63 18.51 -17.50
CA GLU A 12 14.28 17.58 -18.57
C GLU A 12 14.50 16.12 -18.14
N ALA A 13 15.52 15.88 -17.30
CA ALA A 13 15.80 14.58 -16.71
C ALA A 13 14.64 14.07 -15.85
N ASN A 14 14.04 14.92 -15.00
CA ASN A 14 12.86 14.54 -14.21
C ASN A 14 11.67 14.21 -15.11
N ALA A 15 11.36 15.07 -16.09
CA ALA A 15 10.26 14.83 -17.03
C ALA A 15 10.40 13.48 -17.77
N ARG A 16 11.62 13.17 -18.26
CA ARG A 16 11.93 11.88 -18.91
C ARG A 16 11.74 10.70 -17.95
N ARG A 17 12.17 10.80 -16.69
CA ARG A 17 11.97 9.75 -15.69
C ARG A 17 10.49 9.49 -15.42
N ILE A 18 9.68 10.53 -15.22
CA ILE A 18 8.23 10.37 -14.98
C ILE A 18 7.56 9.71 -16.19
N SER A 19 7.89 10.18 -17.40
CA SER A 19 7.39 9.60 -18.64
C SER A 19 7.76 8.12 -18.78
N ASN A 20 8.98 7.73 -18.40
CA ASN A 20 9.38 6.32 -18.37
C ASN A 20 8.54 5.49 -17.41
N VAL A 21 8.22 6.00 -16.20
CA VAL A 21 7.36 5.30 -15.25
C VAL A 21 5.96 5.08 -15.84
N GLU A 22 5.35 6.10 -16.44
CA GLU A 22 4.05 5.98 -17.12
C GLU A 22 4.10 4.94 -18.24
N HIS A 23 5.16 4.97 -19.06
CA HIS A 23 5.35 4.02 -20.16
C HIS A 23 5.44 2.57 -19.68
N CYS A 24 6.07 2.34 -18.53
CA CYS A 24 6.15 1.01 -17.92
C CYS A 24 4.77 0.47 -17.49
N PHE A 25 3.83 1.34 -17.10
CA PHE A 25 2.44 0.93 -16.81
C PHE A 25 1.56 0.85 -18.07
N GLY A 26 1.92 1.57 -19.13
CA GLY A 26 1.20 1.59 -20.40
C GLY A 26 -0.27 2.01 -20.23
N SER A 27 -1.15 1.43 -21.05
CA SER A 27 -2.60 1.72 -21.02
C SER A 27 -3.31 1.25 -19.74
N SER A 28 -2.64 0.47 -18.89
CA SER A 28 -3.20 0.02 -17.61
C SER A 28 -2.95 1.00 -16.45
N GLY A 29 -2.14 2.03 -16.67
CA GLY A 29 -1.81 3.05 -15.68
C GLY A 29 -2.59 4.35 -15.88
N GLN A 30 -2.52 5.20 -14.88
CA GLN A 30 -2.95 6.59 -14.88
C GLN A 30 -1.74 7.51 -15.10
N PRO A 31 -1.95 8.69 -15.72
CA PRO A 31 -0.92 9.72 -15.83
C PRO A 31 -0.42 10.17 -14.45
N LEU A 32 0.89 10.36 -14.37
CA LEU A 32 1.64 10.81 -13.21
C LEU A 32 2.25 12.19 -13.42
N ALA A 33 2.48 12.65 -14.66
CA ALA A 33 3.07 13.96 -14.91
C ALA A 33 2.12 15.10 -14.51
N ILE A 34 2.52 15.88 -13.49
CA ILE A 34 1.88 17.16 -13.13
C ILE A 34 2.96 18.20 -12.78
N PRO A 35 2.67 19.51 -12.88
CA PRO A 35 3.61 20.55 -12.46
C PRO A 35 4.03 20.37 -11.00
N GLY A 36 5.34 20.47 -10.73
CA GLY A 36 5.87 20.37 -9.37
C GLY A 36 6.18 18.94 -8.88
N ARG A 37 5.76 17.89 -9.61
CA ARG A 37 6.02 16.50 -9.22
C ARG A 37 7.42 16.05 -9.63
N VAL A 38 8.13 15.41 -8.71
CA VAL A 38 9.50 14.89 -8.90
C VAL A 38 9.55 13.42 -8.54
N LEU A 39 10.18 12.60 -9.39
CA LEU A 39 10.54 11.23 -9.02
C LEU A 39 11.78 11.26 -8.12
N VAL A 40 11.61 10.88 -6.85
CA VAL A 40 12.63 10.91 -5.80
C VAL A 40 13.40 9.60 -5.74
N GLY A 41 12.72 8.47 -5.91
CA GLY A 41 13.39 7.18 -5.96
C GLY A 41 12.52 6.05 -6.48
N GLU A 42 13.14 4.94 -6.82
CA GLU A 42 12.46 3.74 -7.31
C GLU A 42 13.22 2.46 -6.95
N GLY A 43 12.51 1.34 -6.88
CA GLY A 43 13.12 0.05 -6.57
C GLY A 43 12.10 -1.03 -6.28
N VAL A 44 12.58 -2.25 -6.08
CA VAL A 44 11.74 -3.40 -5.77
C VAL A 44 11.68 -3.61 -4.26
N LEU A 45 10.48 -3.72 -3.71
CA LEU A 45 10.27 -4.16 -2.33
C LEU A 45 9.39 -5.40 -2.29
N VAL A 46 9.54 -6.20 -1.24
CA VAL A 46 8.65 -7.34 -0.98
C VAL A 46 7.51 -6.87 -0.10
N LYS A 47 6.31 -6.89 -0.67
CA LYS A 47 5.07 -6.53 0.03
C LYS A 47 4.42 -7.77 0.62
N ILE A 48 4.13 -7.74 1.92
CA ILE A 48 3.31 -8.79 2.55
C ILE A 48 1.85 -8.62 2.09
N CYS A 49 1.32 -9.71 1.54
CA CYS A 49 -0.06 -9.83 1.12
C CYS A 49 -0.73 -10.96 1.92
N ARG A 50 -2.06 -11.04 1.88
CA ARG A 50 -2.84 -12.06 2.62
C ARG A 50 -2.27 -13.48 2.51
N LYS A 51 -1.99 -13.92 1.28
CA LYS A 51 -1.60 -15.30 0.97
C LYS A 51 -0.10 -15.54 0.97
N LYS A 52 0.67 -14.63 0.38
CA LYS A 52 2.11 -14.77 0.20
C LYS A 52 2.80 -13.42 0.05
N PRO A 53 4.08 -13.30 0.45
CA PRO A 53 4.92 -12.18 0.07
C PRO A 53 4.97 -12.04 -1.46
N LYS A 54 4.95 -10.81 -1.98
CA LYS A 54 5.08 -10.56 -3.42
C LYS A 54 5.96 -9.35 -3.68
N THR A 55 6.87 -9.47 -4.64
CA THR A 55 7.68 -8.36 -5.13
C THR A 55 6.80 -7.33 -5.86
N ARG A 56 7.07 -6.06 -5.63
CA ARG A 56 6.41 -4.93 -6.28
C ARG A 56 7.45 -3.91 -6.66
N GLN A 57 7.29 -3.30 -7.83
CA GLN A 57 8.04 -2.10 -8.15
C GLN A 57 7.38 -0.92 -7.42
N PHE A 58 8.17 -0.15 -6.68
CA PHE A 58 7.78 1.08 -6.01
C PHE A 58 8.47 2.28 -6.67
N PHE A 59 7.75 3.40 -6.70
CA PHE A 59 8.22 4.70 -7.17
C PHE A 59 7.79 5.74 -6.13
N LEU A 60 8.75 6.38 -5.50
CA LEU A 60 8.52 7.51 -4.61
C LEU A 60 8.59 8.81 -5.42
N PHE A 61 7.48 9.53 -5.44
CA PHE A 61 7.45 10.93 -5.83
C PHE A 61 7.41 11.82 -4.59
N ASN A 62 7.66 13.11 -4.77
CA ASN A 62 7.63 14.07 -3.67
C ASN A 62 6.24 14.26 -3.03
N ASP A 63 5.16 13.85 -3.69
CA ASP A 63 3.78 14.00 -3.21
C ASP A 63 2.95 12.70 -3.19
N ILE A 64 3.39 11.66 -3.91
CA ILE A 64 2.73 10.36 -4.00
C ILE A 64 3.73 9.20 -3.91
N LEU A 65 3.29 8.07 -3.36
CA LEU A 65 3.95 6.78 -3.49
C LEU A 65 3.16 5.94 -4.49
N VAL A 66 3.84 5.43 -5.52
CA VAL A 66 3.24 4.57 -6.55
C VAL A 66 3.83 3.17 -6.45
N TYR A 67 3.01 2.14 -6.60
CA TYR A 67 3.52 0.78 -6.77
C TYR A 67 2.67 -0.06 -7.72
N GLY A 68 3.27 -1.12 -8.27
CA GLY A 68 2.62 -2.03 -9.20
C GLY A 68 3.17 -3.45 -9.18
N ASN A 69 2.43 -4.38 -9.77
CA ASN A 69 2.93 -5.72 -10.01
C ASN A 69 3.98 -5.70 -11.11
N ILE A 70 5.03 -6.49 -10.95
CA ILE A 70 6.04 -6.72 -11.98
C ILE A 70 5.52 -7.77 -12.96
N VAL A 71 5.46 -7.43 -14.24
CA VAL A 71 5.13 -8.35 -15.34
C VAL A 71 6.43 -8.90 -15.94
N ILE A 72 6.39 -10.13 -16.46
CA ILE A 72 7.52 -10.88 -17.02
C ILE A 72 8.35 -9.97 -17.96
N SER A 73 9.69 -10.07 -17.86
CA SER A 73 10.75 -9.21 -18.43
C SER A 73 11.17 -7.94 -17.66
N LYS A 74 10.68 -7.71 -16.43
CA LYS A 74 11.10 -6.60 -15.53
C LYS A 74 10.92 -5.18 -16.10
N ARG A 75 10.25 -5.01 -17.26
CA ARG A 75 10.09 -3.72 -17.95
C ARG A 75 8.63 -3.23 -18.06
N LYS A 76 7.66 -4.02 -17.61
CA LYS A 76 6.24 -3.65 -17.62
C LYS A 76 5.61 -3.89 -16.25
N PHE A 77 4.73 -2.99 -15.85
CA PHE A 77 4.01 -3.02 -14.58
C PHE A 77 2.50 -2.96 -14.81
N ASN A 78 1.72 -3.55 -13.90
CA ASN A 78 0.26 -3.44 -13.91
C ASN A 78 -0.30 -3.33 -12.49
N LYS A 79 -1.63 -3.14 -12.37
CA LYS A 79 -2.31 -2.84 -11.10
C LYS A 79 -1.63 -1.66 -10.39
N GLN A 80 -1.57 -0.52 -11.07
CA GLN A 80 -1.00 0.71 -10.52
C GLN A 80 -1.79 1.15 -9.28
N HIS A 81 -1.09 1.36 -8.18
CA HIS A 81 -1.62 1.91 -6.95
C HIS A 81 -0.94 3.24 -6.68
N ILE A 82 -1.72 4.32 -6.53
CA ILE A 82 -1.24 5.66 -6.23
C ILE A 82 -1.70 6.03 -4.82
N ILE A 83 -0.75 6.36 -3.95
CA ILE A 83 -0.99 6.70 -2.54
C ILE A 83 -0.50 8.14 -2.30
N PRO A 84 -1.41 9.08 -1.97
CA PRO A 84 -1.01 10.41 -1.51
C PRO A 84 -0.16 10.35 -0.24
N LEU A 85 0.97 11.06 -0.21
CA LEU A 85 1.90 11.04 0.92
C LEU A 85 1.38 11.79 2.14
N ASP A 86 0.43 12.72 1.99
CA ASP A 86 -0.15 13.47 3.12
C ASP A 86 -0.90 12.59 4.13
N GLY A 87 -1.28 11.38 3.73
CA GLY A 87 -1.85 10.34 4.59
C GLY A 87 -0.88 9.23 5.01
N VAL A 88 0.41 9.31 4.68
CA VAL A 88 1.37 8.23 4.94
C VAL A 88 2.06 8.40 6.29
N ARG A 89 2.08 7.31 7.07
CA ARG A 89 2.92 7.17 8.26
C ARG A 89 3.71 5.87 8.21
N LEU A 90 4.97 5.91 8.63
CA LEU A 90 5.82 4.73 8.70
C LEU A 90 5.97 4.26 10.14
N ASP A 91 5.94 2.94 10.34
CA ASP A 91 6.32 2.32 11.61
C ASP A 91 7.34 1.22 11.35
N ASN A 92 8.41 1.17 12.13
CA ASN A 92 9.41 0.12 12.05
C ASN A 92 8.80 -1.25 12.39
N LEU A 93 9.19 -2.30 11.68
CA LEU A 93 8.95 -3.67 12.10
C LEU A 93 10.24 -4.29 12.63
N GLU A 94 10.09 -5.08 13.69
CA GLU A 94 11.16 -5.91 14.24
C GLU A 94 11.45 -7.07 13.28
N ASP A 95 12.70 -7.53 13.27
CA ASP A 95 13.11 -8.68 12.49
C ASP A 95 12.55 -9.96 13.14
N GLU A 96 11.88 -10.81 12.36
CA GLU A 96 11.32 -12.09 12.84
C GLU A 96 11.65 -13.21 11.84
N GLY A 97 12.48 -14.17 12.27
CA GLY A 97 12.97 -15.24 11.41
C GLY A 97 13.66 -14.71 10.14
N GLU A 98 13.20 -15.15 8.97
CA GLU A 98 13.71 -14.70 7.65
C GLU A 98 13.15 -13.34 7.21
N LEU A 99 12.14 -12.82 7.91
CA LEU A 99 11.53 -11.52 7.60
C LEU A 99 12.32 -10.41 8.29
N ARG A 100 13.33 -9.90 7.57
CA ARG A 100 14.23 -8.85 8.07
C ARG A 100 14.12 -7.56 7.27
N ASN A 101 14.45 -6.45 7.91
CA ASN A 101 14.42 -5.13 7.27
C ASN A 101 12.99 -4.71 6.85
N GLY A 102 11.99 -5.02 7.69
CA GLY A 102 10.59 -4.66 7.45
C GLY A 102 10.16 -3.31 8.02
N TRP A 103 9.15 -2.69 7.42
CA TRP A 103 8.40 -1.57 8.00
C TRP A 103 6.95 -1.56 7.51
N LEU A 104 6.08 -0.88 8.24
CA LEU A 104 4.69 -0.64 7.86
C LEU A 104 4.59 0.67 7.10
N ILE A 105 3.89 0.63 5.97
CA ILE A 105 3.35 1.83 5.30
C ILE A 105 1.88 1.91 5.69
N LYS A 106 1.55 2.86 6.56
CA LYS A 106 0.19 3.11 7.02
C LYS A 106 -0.45 4.21 6.20
N THR A 107 -1.67 3.97 5.72
CA THR A 107 -2.45 4.94 4.94
C THR A 107 -3.92 4.93 5.39
N PRO A 108 -4.73 5.95 5.09
CA PRO A 108 -6.15 5.97 5.45
C PRO A 108 -6.96 4.84 4.79
N THR A 109 -6.56 4.44 3.58
CA THR A 109 -7.29 3.48 2.75
C THR A 109 -6.79 2.04 2.92
N LYS A 110 -5.46 1.83 2.94
CA LYS A 110 -4.84 0.50 2.99
C LYS A 110 -3.43 0.54 3.59
N SER A 111 -3.24 -0.14 4.71
CA SER A 111 -1.93 -0.27 5.36
C SER A 111 -1.32 -1.64 5.08
N PHE A 112 0.01 -1.70 4.94
CA PHE A 112 0.70 -2.95 4.62
C PHE A 112 2.16 -2.93 5.05
N ALA A 113 2.72 -4.13 5.27
CA ALA A 113 4.14 -4.31 5.52
C ALA A 113 4.91 -4.46 4.20
N VAL A 114 6.11 -3.89 4.17
CA VAL A 114 7.09 -4.07 3.10
C VAL A 114 8.46 -4.38 3.70
N TYR A 115 9.29 -5.06 2.91
CA TYR A 115 10.62 -5.51 3.29
C TYR A 115 11.60 -5.17 2.16
N ALA A 116 12.78 -4.68 2.54
CA ALA A 116 13.90 -4.42 1.63
C ALA A 116 14.97 -5.53 1.74
N ALA A 117 15.85 -5.64 0.73
CA ALA A 117 16.89 -6.67 0.72
C ALA A 117 17.90 -6.46 1.85
N THR A 118 18.21 -5.19 2.15
CA THR A 118 19.20 -4.81 3.14
C THR A 118 18.68 -3.76 4.13
N SER A 119 19.34 -3.66 5.28
CA SER A 119 19.04 -2.64 6.29
C SER A 119 19.32 -1.22 5.80
N SER A 120 20.29 -1.07 4.89
CA SER A 120 20.59 0.22 4.25
C SER A 120 19.49 0.64 3.29
N GLU A 121 19.00 -0.26 2.46
CA GLU A 121 17.86 0.03 1.58
C GLU A 121 16.61 0.42 2.37
N LYS A 122 16.28 -0.32 3.43
CA LYS A 122 15.19 0.03 4.35
C LYS A 122 15.34 1.47 4.86
N ARG A 123 16.55 1.81 5.33
CA ARG A 123 16.84 3.14 5.87
C ARG A 123 16.64 4.24 4.82
N GLU A 124 17.18 4.06 3.62
CA GLU A 124 17.03 5.03 2.52
C GLU A 124 15.56 5.23 2.15
N TRP A 125 14.80 4.14 1.97
CA TRP A 125 13.36 4.23 1.70
C TRP A 125 12.60 4.98 2.78
N MET A 126 12.81 4.63 4.05
CA MET A 126 12.09 5.26 5.16
C MET A 126 12.44 6.76 5.26
N ILE A 127 13.73 7.12 5.21
CA ILE A 127 14.17 8.52 5.29
C ILE A 127 13.61 9.34 4.13
N HIS A 128 13.66 8.84 2.90
CA HIS A 128 13.16 9.59 1.75
C HIS A 128 11.65 9.75 1.77
N ILE A 129 10.89 8.71 2.15
CA ILE A 129 9.43 8.82 2.30
C ILE A 129 9.10 9.85 3.39
N GLU A 130 9.70 9.75 4.58
CA GLU A 130 9.44 10.67 5.70
C GLU A 130 9.76 12.12 5.33
N ARG A 131 10.88 12.36 4.65
CA ARG A 131 11.23 13.70 4.15
C ARG A 131 10.17 14.24 3.18
N CYS A 132 9.71 13.43 2.24
CA CYS A 132 8.66 13.85 1.30
C CYS A 132 7.34 14.17 2.02
N VAL A 133 6.95 13.36 3.01
CA VAL A 133 5.75 13.62 3.83
C VAL A 133 5.88 14.95 4.59
N VAL A 134 6.99 15.17 5.28
CA VAL A 134 7.25 16.39 6.06
C VAL A 134 7.22 17.62 5.15
N ASP A 135 7.93 17.58 4.02
CA ASP A 135 7.99 18.69 3.07
C ASP A 135 6.61 18.98 2.45
N LEU A 136 5.83 17.95 2.12
CA LEU A 136 4.49 18.09 1.57
C LEU A 136 3.52 18.73 2.57
N LEU A 137 3.54 18.30 3.83
CA LEU A 137 2.69 18.87 4.87
C LEU A 137 3.06 20.32 5.17
N ALA A 138 4.37 20.62 5.24
CA ALA A 138 4.86 21.98 5.44
C ALA A 138 4.45 22.92 4.29
N LYS A 139 4.54 22.46 3.03
CA LYS A 139 4.16 23.26 1.85
C LYS A 139 2.64 23.43 1.69
N SER A 140 1.84 22.44 2.10
CA SER A 140 0.39 22.46 1.92
C SER A 140 -0.39 23.05 3.09
N GLY A 141 0.23 23.20 4.27
CA GLY A 141 -0.45 23.61 5.50
C GLY A 141 -1.45 22.57 6.04
N LYS A 142 -1.47 21.36 5.46
CA LYS A 142 -2.33 20.26 5.91
C LYS A 142 -1.78 19.64 7.19
N THR A 143 -2.66 19.10 8.02
CA THR A 143 -2.29 18.23 9.14
C THR A 143 -2.14 16.79 8.67
N ALA A 144 -1.24 16.05 9.31
CA ALA A 144 -1.06 14.64 9.03
C ALA A 144 -2.35 13.84 9.34
N ALA A 145 -2.65 12.84 8.53
CA ALA A 145 -3.76 11.94 8.81
C ALA A 145 -3.57 11.24 10.16
N THR A 146 -4.60 11.27 11.00
CA THR A 146 -4.59 10.62 12.33
C THR A 146 -5.19 9.22 12.30
N VAL A 147 -5.98 8.90 11.28
CA VAL A 147 -6.68 7.62 11.13
C VAL A 147 -6.09 6.86 9.94
N HIS A 148 -5.65 5.64 10.21
CA HIS A 148 -5.09 4.73 9.20
C HIS A 148 -5.85 3.41 9.19
N ALA A 149 -5.94 2.77 8.03
CA ALA A 149 -6.48 1.43 7.89
C ALA A 149 -5.64 0.42 8.70
N ALA A 150 -6.28 -0.65 9.19
CA ALA A 150 -5.56 -1.72 9.88
C ALA A 150 -4.66 -2.50 8.89
N VAL A 151 -3.51 -2.95 9.38
CA VAL A 151 -2.69 -3.94 8.68
C VAL A 151 -3.36 -5.29 8.88
N TRP A 152 -3.56 -6.04 7.80
CA TRP A 152 -4.18 -7.35 7.86
C TRP A 152 -3.17 -8.41 8.29
N ILE A 153 -3.61 -9.29 9.19
CA ILE A 153 -2.81 -10.45 9.59
C ILE A 153 -2.78 -11.45 8.41
N PRO A 154 -1.59 -11.93 8.00
CA PRO A 154 -1.46 -12.96 6.96
C PRO A 154 -2.25 -14.24 7.27
N ASP A 155 -2.75 -14.90 6.23
CA ASP A 155 -3.56 -16.12 6.39
C ASP A 155 -2.76 -17.26 7.04
N SER A 156 -1.45 -17.31 6.80
CA SER A 156 -0.52 -18.29 7.37
C SER A 156 -0.37 -18.17 8.88
N GLU A 157 -0.59 -16.98 9.45
CA GLU A 157 -0.50 -16.72 10.89
C GLU A 157 -1.84 -16.98 11.60
N ALA A 158 -2.91 -17.25 10.84
CA ALA A 158 -4.25 -17.47 11.36
C ALA A 158 -4.74 -18.88 11.04
N ALA A 159 -4.38 -19.86 11.86
CA ALA A 159 -4.93 -21.22 11.75
C ALA A 159 -6.39 -21.32 12.22
N MET A 160 -6.82 -20.40 13.08
CA MET A 160 -8.13 -20.40 13.74
C MET A 160 -8.72 -18.99 13.79
N CYS A 161 -10.04 -18.89 13.90
CA CYS A 161 -10.74 -17.62 14.05
C CYS A 161 -10.28 -16.87 15.30
N MET A 162 -9.75 -15.66 15.11
CA MET A 162 -9.22 -14.78 16.17
C MET A 162 -10.30 -14.07 17.01
N HIS A 163 -11.56 -14.52 16.90
CA HIS A 163 -12.65 -14.04 17.75
C HIS A 163 -13.28 -15.14 18.57
N CYS A 164 -13.76 -16.20 17.91
CA CYS A 164 -14.43 -17.27 18.63
C CYS A 164 -13.48 -18.35 19.13
N GLU A 165 -12.27 -18.46 18.56
CA GLU A 165 -11.28 -19.50 18.89
C GLU A 165 -11.85 -20.93 18.83
N LYS A 166 -12.96 -21.10 18.09
CA LYS A 166 -13.71 -22.37 17.95
C LYS A 166 -13.64 -22.93 16.54
N VAL A 167 -13.44 -22.05 15.55
CA VAL A 167 -13.43 -22.42 14.13
C VAL A 167 -11.99 -22.49 13.65
N GLN A 168 -11.52 -23.70 13.41
CA GLN A 168 -10.28 -23.93 12.66
C GLN A 168 -10.54 -23.74 11.17
N PHE A 169 -9.67 -22.98 10.51
CA PHE A 169 -9.83 -22.68 9.08
C PHE A 169 -9.37 -23.84 8.21
N ASN A 170 -10.14 -24.13 7.16
CA ASN A 170 -9.85 -25.14 6.15
C ASN A 170 -10.55 -24.76 4.83
N VAL A 171 -10.63 -25.70 3.88
CA VAL A 171 -11.25 -25.44 2.55
C VAL A 171 -12.73 -25.05 2.65
N PHE A 172 -13.45 -25.58 3.65
CA PHE A 172 -14.86 -25.27 3.91
C PHE A 172 -15.02 -24.06 4.85
N GLN A 173 -14.20 -23.99 5.91
CA GLN A 173 -14.18 -22.87 6.85
C GLN A 173 -13.20 -21.81 6.36
N ARG A 174 -13.70 -20.91 5.52
CA ARG A 174 -12.89 -19.87 4.86
C ARG A 174 -12.48 -18.75 5.84
N ARG A 175 -11.30 -18.17 5.59
CA ARG A 175 -10.78 -16.99 6.29
C ARG A 175 -11.44 -15.72 5.77
N HIS A 176 -11.71 -14.77 6.66
CA HIS A 176 -12.14 -13.42 6.30
C HIS A 176 -11.40 -12.38 7.13
N HIS A 177 -11.05 -11.24 6.53
CA HIS A 177 -10.46 -10.12 7.27
C HIS A 177 -11.52 -9.08 7.65
N CYS A 178 -11.49 -8.63 8.90
CA CYS A 178 -12.21 -7.44 9.32
C CYS A 178 -11.50 -6.19 8.78
N ARG A 179 -12.20 -5.33 8.03
CA ARG A 179 -11.59 -4.12 7.45
C ARG A 179 -11.22 -3.05 8.49
N LYS A 180 -11.86 -3.08 9.67
CA LYS A 180 -11.58 -2.14 10.76
C LYS A 180 -10.38 -2.54 11.61
N CYS A 181 -10.24 -3.82 11.99
CA CYS A 181 -9.18 -4.27 12.91
C CYS A 181 -8.11 -5.19 12.28
N GLY A 182 -8.31 -5.68 11.06
CA GLY A 182 -7.34 -6.51 10.36
C GLY A 182 -7.27 -7.98 10.79
N LEU A 183 -8.00 -8.38 11.84
CA LEU A 183 -8.05 -9.76 12.33
C LEU A 183 -8.67 -10.73 11.30
N VAL A 184 -8.22 -11.99 11.37
CA VAL A 184 -8.76 -13.10 10.58
C VAL A 184 -9.85 -13.84 11.34
N VAL A 185 -11.05 -13.88 10.77
CA VAL A 185 -12.28 -14.26 11.44
C VAL A 185 -13.13 -15.16 10.54
N CYS A 186 -13.94 -16.03 11.14
CA CYS A 186 -14.89 -16.87 10.39
C CYS A 186 -16.12 -16.08 9.92
N GLY A 187 -16.93 -16.69 9.05
CA GLY A 187 -18.11 -16.06 8.46
C GLY A 187 -19.12 -15.60 9.51
N SER A 188 -19.38 -16.42 10.53
CA SER A 188 -20.31 -16.11 11.62
C SER A 188 -19.83 -14.97 12.51
N CYS A 189 -18.51 -14.84 12.75
CA CYS A 189 -17.94 -13.72 13.51
C CYS A 189 -17.84 -12.41 12.70
N SER A 190 -18.21 -12.41 11.42
CA SER A 190 -18.03 -11.25 10.53
C SER A 190 -19.14 -11.08 9.51
N ASN A 191 -20.36 -11.49 9.85
CA ASN A 191 -21.53 -11.43 8.96
C ASN A 191 -22.13 -10.01 8.82
N LYS A 192 -21.49 -8.98 9.38
CA LYS A 192 -21.93 -7.58 9.28
C LYS A 192 -21.01 -6.75 8.39
N ARG A 193 -21.57 -5.67 7.85
CA ARG A 193 -20.84 -4.67 7.05
C ARG A 193 -21.06 -3.27 7.62
N PHE A 194 -20.05 -2.42 7.50
CA PHE A 194 -20.09 -1.04 7.97
C PHE A 194 -19.38 -0.12 6.98
N LEU A 195 -19.90 1.09 6.77
CA LEU A 195 -19.25 2.08 5.89
C LEU A 195 -18.01 2.64 6.59
N LEU A 196 -16.84 2.47 5.97
CA LEU A 196 -15.58 3.04 6.44
C LEU A 196 -15.16 4.12 5.43
N PRO A 197 -15.53 5.40 5.64
CA PRO A 197 -15.45 6.43 4.59
C PRO A 197 -14.05 6.65 4.02
N HIS A 198 -13.01 6.48 4.84
CA HIS A 198 -11.62 6.61 4.40
C HIS A 198 -11.09 5.39 3.62
N GLN A 199 -11.82 4.29 3.57
CA GLN A 199 -11.42 3.06 2.87
C GLN A 199 -12.29 2.76 1.64
N SER A 200 -13.59 3.04 1.71
CA SER A 200 -14.52 2.80 0.60
C SER A 200 -15.80 3.63 0.75
N ASN A 201 -16.44 3.92 -0.38
CA ASN A 201 -17.80 4.45 -0.44
C ASN A 201 -18.88 3.35 -0.27
N LYS A 202 -18.50 2.07 -0.25
CA LYS A 202 -19.40 0.93 -0.02
C LYS A 202 -19.18 0.34 1.38
N PRO A 203 -20.22 -0.24 2.03
CA PRO A 203 -20.06 -0.95 3.28
C PRO A 203 -19.08 -2.13 3.17
N LEU A 204 -18.11 -2.19 4.10
CA LEU A 204 -17.06 -3.20 4.14
C LEU A 204 -17.32 -4.20 5.27
N ARG A 205 -16.89 -5.46 5.08
CA ARG A 205 -17.00 -6.50 6.10
C ARG A 205 -16.25 -6.12 7.38
N VAL A 206 -16.94 -6.19 8.51
CA VAL A 206 -16.35 -5.98 9.82
C VAL A 206 -16.72 -7.16 10.72
N CYS A 207 -15.87 -7.46 11.70
CA CYS A 207 -16.24 -8.41 12.74
C CYS A 207 -17.35 -7.84 13.62
N LEU A 208 -18.07 -8.71 14.32
CA LEU A 208 -19.16 -8.33 15.21
C LEU A 208 -18.71 -7.32 16.29
N THR A 209 -17.51 -7.50 16.85
CA THR A 209 -16.95 -6.55 17.84
C THR A 209 -16.74 -5.16 17.25
N CYS A 210 -16.20 -5.07 16.03
CA CYS A 210 -16.02 -3.78 15.37
C CYS A 210 -17.36 -3.15 14.96
N PHE A 211 -18.30 -3.96 14.49
CA PHE A 211 -19.64 -3.48 14.13
C PHE A 211 -20.32 -2.82 15.34
N GLN A 212 -20.28 -3.47 16.50
CA GLN A 212 -20.85 -2.92 17.74
C GLN A 212 -20.20 -1.59 18.10
N LYS A 213 -18.85 -1.57 18.20
CA LYS A 213 -18.10 -0.34 18.55
C LYS A 213 -18.36 0.82 17.60
N LEU A 214 -18.43 0.54 16.29
CA LEU A 214 -18.69 1.55 15.27
C LEU A 214 -20.13 2.08 15.35
N THR A 215 -21.09 1.19 15.60
CA THR A 215 -22.50 1.56 15.77
C THR A 215 -22.70 2.43 17.01
N ASP A 216 -22.07 2.08 18.12
CA ASP A 216 -22.16 2.85 19.37
C ASP A 216 -21.51 4.24 19.22
N ALA A 217 -20.35 4.31 18.56
CA ALA A 217 -19.72 5.58 18.25
C ALA A 217 -20.59 6.47 17.34
N ASN A 218 -21.25 5.87 16.34
CA ASN A 218 -22.15 6.61 15.44
C ASN A 218 -23.39 7.15 16.19
N LYS A 219 -23.98 6.33 17.06
CA LYS A 219 -25.09 6.77 17.93
C LYS A 219 -24.68 7.93 18.83
N LEU A 220 -23.51 7.84 19.46
CA LEU A 220 -23.01 8.90 20.32
C LEU A 220 -22.83 10.22 19.55
N SER A 221 -22.27 10.17 18.33
CA SER A 221 -22.11 11.34 17.46
C SER A 221 -23.43 12.01 17.11
N LEU A 222 -24.49 11.22 16.88
CA LEU A 222 -25.84 11.72 16.60
C LEU A 222 -26.48 12.38 17.83
N MET A 223 -26.18 11.89 19.04
CA MET A 223 -26.69 12.45 20.29
C MET A 223 -25.97 13.75 20.69
N THR A 224 -24.70 13.93 20.30
CA THR A 224 -23.90 15.14 20.62
C THR A 224 -23.99 16.24 19.57
N GLY A 225 -24.86 16.11 18.55
CA GLY A 225 -25.10 17.16 17.54
C GLY A 225 -23.87 17.57 16.73
N SER A 226 -22.89 16.68 16.58
CA SER A 226 -21.65 16.97 15.87
C SER A 226 -21.84 16.63 14.39
N ASP A 227 -21.70 17.62 13.50
CA ASP A 227 -21.81 17.49 12.05
C ASP A 227 -20.73 16.55 11.48
N VAL A 228 -20.98 15.25 11.42
CA VAL A 228 -20.16 14.29 10.67
C VAL A 228 -21.03 13.22 9.99
N VAL A 229 -20.72 12.97 8.72
CA VAL A 229 -21.35 12.10 7.73
C VAL A 229 -22.08 10.88 8.32
N ASN A 230 -23.41 10.90 8.23
CA ASN A 230 -24.31 9.81 8.60
C ASN A 230 -23.93 8.53 7.82
N SER A 231 -23.23 7.61 8.47
CA SER A 231 -22.81 6.35 7.85
C SER A 231 -23.86 5.28 8.13
N PRO A 232 -24.59 4.77 7.12
CA PRO A 232 -25.67 3.83 7.38
C PRO A 232 -25.10 2.46 7.80
N SER A 233 -25.62 1.94 8.92
CA SER A 233 -25.49 0.53 9.29
C SER A 233 -26.49 -0.28 8.45
N TYR A 234 -26.01 -1.21 7.65
CA TYR A 234 -26.89 -2.10 6.87
C TYR A 234 -26.97 -3.48 7.53
N ASP A 235 -28.11 -3.77 8.12
CA ASP A 235 -28.50 -5.11 8.54
C ASP A 235 -29.17 -5.83 7.36
N HIS A 236 -28.38 -6.42 6.47
CA HIS A 236 -28.94 -7.33 5.47
C HIS A 236 -28.65 -8.77 5.87
N GLU A 237 -29.69 -9.48 6.30
CA GLU A 237 -29.71 -10.93 6.35
C GLU A 237 -29.74 -11.47 4.90
N ASN A 238 -28.89 -12.47 4.65
CA ASN A 238 -28.83 -13.29 3.42
C ASN A 238 -28.78 -12.54 2.09
N ALA A 239 -27.56 -12.15 1.70
CA ALA A 239 -27.14 -12.14 0.31
C ALA A 239 -25.82 -12.90 0.20
N GLU A 240 -25.90 -14.22 0.05
CA GLU A 240 -24.85 -14.95 -0.66
C GLU A 240 -24.94 -14.53 -2.13
N SER A 241 -24.16 -13.54 -2.52
CA SER A 241 -23.82 -13.33 -3.92
C SER A 241 -22.52 -12.57 -4.06
N SER A 242 -21.65 -13.20 -4.84
CA SER A 242 -20.59 -12.65 -5.69
C SER A 242 -19.66 -11.60 -5.06
N GLY A 243 -18.45 -12.08 -4.76
CA GLY A 243 -17.34 -11.21 -4.41
C GLY A 243 -17.10 -10.17 -5.49
N GLU A 244 -16.94 -8.93 -5.06
CA GLU A 244 -16.39 -7.88 -5.90
C GLU A 244 -15.28 -7.17 -5.13
N GLU A 245 -14.11 -7.32 -5.73
CA GLU A 245 -12.95 -6.42 -5.70
C GLU A 245 -12.15 -6.29 -4.39
N ASP A 246 -11.38 -7.34 -4.07
CA ASP A 246 -10.01 -7.12 -3.61
C ASP A 246 -9.11 -8.28 -4.08
N SER A 247 -8.36 -7.99 -5.15
CA SER A 247 -7.43 -8.84 -5.91
C SER A 247 -7.97 -10.18 -6.44
N SER A 248 -8.23 -10.23 -7.75
CA SER A 248 -7.97 -11.42 -8.56
C SER A 248 -6.53 -11.90 -8.28
N ASP A 249 -6.42 -12.79 -7.30
CA ASP A 249 -5.29 -13.69 -7.07
C ASP A 249 -5.67 -15.08 -7.63
N GLU A 250 -6.36 -15.09 -8.78
CA GLU A 250 -6.44 -16.26 -9.64
C GLU A 250 -5.15 -16.31 -10.47
N ASP A 251 -4.69 -17.54 -10.70
CA ASP A 251 -3.39 -17.92 -11.20
C ASP A 251 -2.81 -17.03 -12.30
N GLU A 252 -1.58 -16.55 -12.07
CA GLU A 252 -0.56 -16.51 -13.11
C GLU A 252 0.80 -16.55 -12.41
N ASN A 253 1.59 -17.56 -12.77
CA ASN A 253 3.00 -17.74 -12.49
C ASN A 253 3.79 -16.42 -12.52
N LYS A 254 4.00 -15.78 -11.36
CA LYS A 254 4.73 -14.52 -11.23
C LYS A 254 5.82 -14.69 -10.19
N GLN A 255 7.05 -14.59 -10.72
CA GLN A 255 8.34 -14.76 -10.08
C GLN A 255 8.38 -14.08 -8.70
N THR A 256 8.36 -14.89 -7.65
CA THR A 256 8.72 -14.46 -6.29
C THR A 256 10.24 -14.59 -6.19
N PHE A 257 10.95 -13.46 -6.24
CA PHE A 257 12.36 -13.45 -5.90
C PHE A 257 12.49 -13.50 -4.37
N PRO A 258 13.48 -14.23 -3.82
CA PRO A 258 13.90 -14.07 -2.44
C PRO A 258 14.15 -12.59 -2.13
N ILE A 259 13.82 -12.14 -0.91
CA ILE A 259 13.98 -10.74 -0.49
C ILE A 259 15.40 -10.23 -0.77
N HIS A 260 16.41 -11.09 -0.63
CA HIS A 260 17.82 -10.76 -0.81
C HIS A 260 18.30 -10.67 -2.27
N GLU A 261 17.46 -10.97 -3.27
CA GLU A 261 17.82 -10.95 -4.69
C GLU A 261 17.18 -9.80 -5.47
N THR A 262 16.55 -8.83 -4.79
CA THR A 262 15.97 -7.68 -5.45
C THR A 262 17.06 -6.70 -5.91
N PRO A 263 16.92 -6.05 -7.09
CA PRO A 263 17.84 -5.00 -7.51
C PRO A 263 17.87 -3.85 -6.50
N GLU A 264 19.05 -3.23 -6.32
CA GLU A 264 19.21 -2.06 -5.47
C GLU A 264 18.29 -0.91 -5.92
N PRO A 265 17.69 -0.16 -4.98
CA PRO A 265 16.89 1.01 -5.30
C PRO A 265 17.77 2.14 -5.82
N THR A 266 17.20 2.98 -6.68
CA THR A 266 17.82 4.22 -7.16
C THR A 266 17.12 5.40 -6.50
N PHE A 267 17.86 6.23 -5.76
CA PHE A 267 17.37 7.53 -5.27
C PHE A 267 18.06 8.65 -6.02
N TYR A 268 17.28 9.55 -6.57
CA TYR A 268 17.74 10.62 -7.46
C TYR A 268 18.16 11.89 -6.71
N ASP A 269 18.23 11.81 -5.38
CA ASP A 269 18.45 12.91 -4.43
C ASP A 269 19.89 12.99 -3.90
N SER A 270 20.75 12.03 -4.24
CA SER A 270 22.10 11.95 -3.70
C SER A 270 23.12 12.65 -4.59
N THR A 271 24.04 13.36 -3.96
CA THR A 271 25.29 13.93 -4.49
C THR A 271 26.24 12.91 -5.14
N THR A 272 25.75 11.74 -5.53
CA THR A 272 26.51 10.76 -6.30
C THR A 272 26.43 11.14 -7.77
N ASN A 273 27.58 11.58 -8.29
CA ASN A 273 27.84 11.76 -9.71
C ASN A 273 27.93 10.41 -10.45
N SER A 274 27.11 9.43 -10.05
CA SER A 274 27.07 8.11 -10.67
C SER A 274 26.15 8.23 -11.87
N VAL A 275 26.75 8.55 -13.01
CA VAL A 275 26.18 8.25 -14.33
C VAL A 275 26.00 6.73 -14.38
N HIS A 276 24.86 6.23 -13.89
CA HIS A 276 24.41 4.90 -14.27
C HIS A 276 23.96 5.02 -15.72
N PRO A 277 24.62 4.33 -16.66
CA PRO A 277 24.16 4.32 -18.03
C PRO A 277 22.74 3.75 -18.03
N SER A 278 21.84 4.44 -18.73
CA SER A 278 20.55 3.88 -19.08
C SER A 278 20.76 2.45 -19.61
N PRO A 279 19.89 1.48 -19.32
CA PRO A 279 20.01 0.16 -19.90
C PRO A 279 19.84 0.30 -21.41
N VAL A 280 20.98 0.38 -22.11
CA VAL A 280 21.04 0.48 -23.56
C VAL A 280 20.28 -0.72 -24.11
N SER A 281 19.25 -0.42 -24.87
CA SER A 281 18.60 -1.32 -25.79
C SER A 281 19.67 -1.88 -26.72
N VAL A 282 20.07 -3.13 -26.50
CA VAL A 282 20.80 -3.89 -27.51
C VAL A 282 19.76 -4.23 -28.59
N GLY A 283 19.62 -3.32 -29.55
CA GLY A 283 19.14 -3.63 -30.88
C GLY A 283 20.16 -4.54 -31.56
N GLY A 284 19.67 -5.60 -32.19
CA GLY A 284 20.49 -6.68 -32.72
C GLY A 284 21.27 -6.33 -33.98
N HIS A 285 22.13 -7.27 -34.38
CA HIS A 285 22.37 -7.74 -35.75
C HIS A 285 23.51 -8.78 -35.70
N PHE A 286 23.16 -10.06 -35.89
CA PHE A 286 23.61 -10.99 -36.92
C PHE A 286 23.15 -12.41 -36.54
#